data_AF-A0A2U9PQF3-F1
#
_entry.id   AF-A0A2U9PQF3-F1
#
_cell.length_a   1.000
_cell.length_b   1.000
_cell.length_c   1.000
_cell.angle_alpha   90.00
_cell.angle_beta   90.00
_cell.angle_gamma   90.00
#
_symmetry.space_group_name_H-M   'P 1'
#
loop_
_entity.id
_entity.type
_entity.pdbx_description
1 polymer ?
#
loop_
_entity_poly.entity_id
_entity_poly.type
_entity_poly.pdbx_seq_one_letter_code
_entity_poly.pdbx_strand_id
1 'polypeptide(L)'
;MDYTFVSPERFQQLIDDGELLEWAEIHGGLHRSGTPAAPVREATRAGRPVLIEVDLAGARAVKQAMPEVTSVFLAPPSWEELVRRLSGRGTETPEVMARRLDTARAEMAAQSDFDRVVVNRQLDSACAELVSLLVDS
;
A
#
# COMPACT_ATOMS: atom_id res chain seq x y z
N MET A 1 4.95 9.25 -15.89
CA MET A 1 5.75 10.09 -14.96
C MET A 1 5.79 9.31 -13.67
N ASP A 2 6.97 8.94 -13.19
CA ASP A 2 7.08 7.97 -12.11
C ASP A 2 7.06 8.64 -10.72
N TYR A 3 7.53 9.89 -10.58
CA TYR A 3 7.53 10.64 -9.31
C TYR A 3 7.47 12.16 -9.52
N THR A 4 6.97 12.89 -8.51
CA THR A 4 7.12 14.35 -8.37
C THR A 4 8.26 14.64 -7.39
N PHE A 5 9.40 15.09 -7.89
CA PHE A 5 10.57 15.39 -7.06
C PHE A 5 10.48 16.80 -6.47
N VAL A 6 10.69 16.90 -5.16
CA VAL A 6 10.68 18.17 -4.40
C VAL A 6 11.88 18.23 -3.47
N SER A 7 12.25 19.43 -3.01
CA SER A 7 13.29 19.57 -1.99
C SER A 7 12.83 19.04 -0.63
N PRO A 8 13.74 18.68 0.29
CA PRO A 8 13.37 18.27 1.65
C PRO A 8 12.52 19.31 2.39
N GLU A 9 12.84 20.60 2.23
CA GLU A 9 12.10 21.71 2.85
C GLU A 9 10.69 21.79 2.28
N ARG A 10 10.53 21.63 0.96
CA ARG A 10 9.20 21.58 0.35
C ARG A 10 8.43 20.36 0.81
N PHE A 11 9.06 19.18 0.91
CA PHE A 11 8.41 17.98 1.42
C PHE A 11 7.92 18.17 2.86
N GLN A 12 8.71 18.82 3.72
CA GLN A 12 8.30 19.13 5.08
C GLN A 12 7.09 20.07 5.11
N GLN A 13 7.06 21.10 4.26
CA GLN A 13 5.86 21.95 4.13
C GLN A 13 4.62 21.15 3.72
N LEU A 14 4.75 20.20 2.78
CA LEU A 14 3.63 19.34 2.39
C LEU A 14 3.10 18.50 3.58
N ILE A 15 3.99 18.05 4.48
CA ILE A 15 3.60 17.35 5.71
C ILE A 15 2.87 18.32 6.64
N ASP A 16 3.46 19.48 6.92
CA ASP A 16 2.97 20.45 7.90
C ASP A 16 1.60 21.03 7.49
N ASP A 17 1.40 21.22 6.18
CA ASP A 17 0.17 21.73 5.59
C ASP A 17 -0.91 20.62 5.40
N GLY A 18 -0.59 19.36 5.73
CA GLY A 18 -1.51 18.22 5.57
C GLY A 18 -1.82 17.89 4.11
N GLU A 19 -0.89 18.17 3.19
CA GLU A 19 -1.05 17.94 1.74
C GLU A 19 -0.70 16.50 1.29
N LEU A 20 -0.26 15.64 2.21
CA LEU A 20 0.05 14.23 1.95
C LEU A 20 -0.98 13.31 2.63
N LEU A 21 -1.49 12.31 1.89
CA LEU A 21 -2.37 11.27 2.45
C LEU A 21 -1.58 10.26 3.28
N GLU A 22 -0.34 10.00 2.90
CA GLU A 22 0.63 9.22 3.65
C GLU A 22 2.05 9.69 3.29
N TRP A 23 3.00 9.39 4.17
CA TRP A 23 4.42 9.52 3.88
C TRP A 23 5.25 8.61 4.77
N ALA A 24 6.46 8.29 4.32
CA ALA A 24 7.44 7.52 5.08
C ALA A 24 8.88 7.96 4.80
N GLU A 25 9.78 7.63 5.73
CA GLU A 25 11.21 7.72 5.53
C GLU A 25 11.74 6.45 4.85
N ILE A 26 12.46 6.62 3.74
CA ILE A 26 12.96 5.53 2.92
C ILE A 26 14.44 5.28 3.24
N HIS A 27 14.83 4.01 3.31
CA HIS A 27 16.20 3.58 3.64
C HIS A 27 16.77 4.19 4.93
N GLY A 28 15.94 4.32 5.98
CA GLY A 28 16.39 4.84 7.28
C GLY A 28 16.65 6.35 7.28
N GLY A 29 15.85 7.11 6.54
CA GLY A 29 15.92 8.58 6.51
C GLY A 29 16.75 9.16 5.36
N LEU A 30 17.18 8.34 4.39
CA LEU A 30 17.94 8.83 3.24
C LEU A 30 17.11 9.81 2.39
N HIS A 31 15.83 9.52 2.21
CA HIS A 31 14.86 10.42 1.59
C HIS A 31 13.46 10.11 2.11
N ARG A 32 12.47 10.92 1.69
CA ARG A 32 11.05 10.73 2.01
C ARG A 32 10.26 10.49 0.74
N SER A 33 9.18 9.73 0.88
CA SER A 33 8.20 9.50 -0.19
C SER A 33 6.81 9.52 0.43
N GLY A 34 5.80 9.86 -0.38
CA GLY A 34 4.43 9.94 0.07
C GLY A 34 3.47 10.27 -1.06
N THR A 35 2.18 10.12 -0.78
CA THR A 35 1.11 10.29 -1.75
C THR A 35 0.47 11.68 -1.61
N PRO A 36 0.60 12.58 -2.60
CA PRO A 36 -0.02 13.90 -2.52
C PRO A 36 -1.55 13.81 -2.63
N ALA A 37 -2.24 14.56 -1.77
CA ALA A 37 -3.71 14.54 -1.72
C ALA A 37 -4.35 15.24 -2.92
N ALA A 38 -3.74 16.33 -3.44
CA ALA A 38 -4.35 17.15 -4.48
C ALA A 38 -4.62 16.38 -5.79
N PRO A 39 -3.67 15.61 -6.36
CA PRO A 39 -3.92 14.83 -7.58
C PRO A 39 -5.00 13.75 -7.40
N VAL A 40 -5.03 13.10 -6.22
CA VAL A 40 -6.06 12.10 -5.88
C VAL A 40 -7.43 12.77 -5.88
N ARG A 41 -7.60 13.85 -5.11
CA ARG A 41 -8.87 14.59 -5.00
C ARG A 41 -9.31 15.16 -6.35
N GLU A 42 -8.39 15.61 -7.19
CA GLU A 42 -8.69 16.10 -8.53
C GLU A 42 -9.18 14.99 -9.46
N ALA A 43 -8.51 13.84 -9.47
CA ALA A 43 -8.92 12.69 -10.27
C ALA A 43 -10.31 12.19 -9.85
N THR A 44 -10.56 12.08 -8.54
CA THR A 44 -11.89 11.72 -8.00
C THR A 44 -12.96 12.73 -8.40
N ARG A 45 -12.69 14.05 -8.27
CA ARG A 45 -13.63 15.10 -8.72
C ARG A 45 -13.93 15.05 -10.21
N ALA A 46 -12.97 14.59 -11.02
CA ALA A 46 -13.14 14.39 -12.46
C ALA A 46 -13.86 13.06 -12.81
N GLY A 47 -14.33 12.29 -11.82
CA GLY A 47 -14.98 10.99 -12.04
C GLY A 47 -14.02 9.91 -12.56
N ARG A 48 -12.70 10.08 -12.34
CA ARG A 48 -11.71 9.08 -12.73
C ARG A 48 -11.38 8.19 -11.53
N PRO A 49 -11.36 6.85 -11.70
CA PRO A 49 -10.95 5.96 -10.64
C PRO A 49 -9.47 6.19 -10.28
N VAL A 50 -9.15 6.09 -9.00
CA VAL A 50 -7.80 6.24 -8.47
C VAL A 50 -7.43 4.98 -7.70
N LEU A 51 -6.25 4.43 -8.01
CA LEU A 51 -5.64 3.34 -7.25
C LEU A 51 -4.40 3.88 -6.54
N ILE A 52 -4.32 3.66 -5.23
CA ILE A 52 -3.17 4.00 -4.40
C ILE A 52 -2.57 2.67 -3.90
N GLU A 53 -1.31 2.40 -4.25
CA GLU A 53 -0.58 1.23 -3.77
C GLU A 53 0.42 1.67 -2.69
N VAL A 54 0.21 1.19 -1.46
CA VAL A 54 1.00 1.56 -0.27
C VAL A 54 1.14 0.35 0.65
N ASP A 55 2.09 0.40 1.58
CA ASP A 55 2.19 -0.60 2.65
C ASP A 55 1.06 -0.46 3.69
N LEU A 56 1.06 -1.31 4.73
CA LEU A 56 0.03 -1.27 5.77
C LEU A 56 -0.02 0.04 6.56
N ALA A 57 1.13 0.68 6.81
CA ALA A 57 1.19 1.93 7.53
C ALA A 57 0.61 3.06 6.66
N GLY A 58 1.00 3.09 5.39
CA GLY A 58 0.46 4.00 4.39
C GLY A 58 -1.04 3.83 4.20
N ALA A 59 -1.54 2.59 4.09
CA ALA A 59 -2.97 2.33 3.93
C ALA A 59 -3.80 2.87 5.12
N ARG A 60 -3.30 2.71 6.35
CA ARG A 60 -3.94 3.26 7.57
C ARG A 60 -3.91 4.79 7.56
N ALA A 61 -2.79 5.40 7.19
CA ALA A 61 -2.67 6.86 7.09
C ALA A 61 -3.62 7.43 6.03
N VAL A 62 -3.69 6.81 4.84
CA VAL A 62 -4.64 7.19 3.79
C VAL A 62 -6.08 7.09 4.29
N LYS A 63 -6.46 6.00 4.96
CA LYS A 63 -7.83 5.84 5.50
C LYS A 63 -8.16 6.89 6.57
N GLN A 64 -7.18 7.33 7.36
CA GLN A 64 -7.36 8.42 8.32
C GLN A 64 -7.52 9.77 7.64
N ALA A 65 -6.71 10.07 6.63
CA ALA A 65 -6.73 11.33 5.89
C ALA A 65 -7.92 11.45 4.90
N MET A 66 -8.42 10.32 4.42
CA MET A 66 -9.50 10.22 3.43
C MET A 66 -10.42 9.02 3.76
N PRO A 67 -11.30 9.14 4.78
CA PRO A 67 -12.16 8.04 5.25
C PRO A 67 -13.08 7.43 4.19
N GLU A 68 -13.39 8.20 3.14
CA GLU A 68 -14.21 7.78 2.00
C GLU A 68 -13.51 6.76 1.07
N VAL A 69 -12.19 6.58 1.17
CA VAL A 69 -11.47 5.55 0.40
C VAL A 69 -11.93 4.16 0.83
N THR A 70 -12.13 3.27 -0.14
CA THR A 70 -12.25 1.83 0.11
C THR A 70 -10.86 1.22 0.21
N SER A 71 -10.49 0.71 1.39
CA SER A 71 -9.21 0.03 1.60
C SER A 71 -9.32 -1.47 1.25
N VAL A 72 -8.35 -1.97 0.50
CA VAL A 72 -8.31 -3.39 0.07
C VAL A 72 -7.02 -4.04 0.51
N PHE A 73 -7.12 -5.14 1.26
CA PHE A 73 -5.98 -6.00 1.58
C PHE A 73 -5.85 -7.10 0.53
N LEU A 74 -4.68 -7.20 -0.12
CA LEU A 74 -4.40 -8.26 -1.10
C LEU A 74 -3.77 -9.48 -0.39
N ALA A 75 -4.59 -10.45 -0.02
CA ALA A 75 -4.15 -11.63 0.71
C ALA A 75 -3.52 -12.69 -0.22
N PRO A 76 -2.49 -13.43 0.23
CA PRO A 76 -2.06 -14.64 -0.46
C PRO A 76 -3.15 -15.72 -0.38
N PRO A 77 -3.14 -16.72 -1.28
CA PRO A 77 -4.17 -17.76 -1.29
C PRO A 77 -4.06 -18.73 -0.12
N SER A 78 -2.85 -18.88 0.44
CA SER A 78 -2.60 -19.60 1.68
C SER A 78 -1.29 -19.12 2.31
N TRP A 79 -1.08 -19.49 3.58
CA TRP A 79 0.18 -19.24 4.27
C TRP A 79 1.35 -19.96 3.57
N GLU A 80 1.15 -21.21 3.15
CA GLU A 80 2.16 -22.02 2.47
C GLU A 80 2.63 -21.37 1.16
N GLU A 81 1.70 -20.80 0.38
CA GLU A 81 2.04 -20.09 -0.85
C GLU A 81 2.84 -18.82 -0.57
N LEU A 82 2.51 -18.08 0.48
CA LEU A 82 3.27 -16.93 0.93
C LEU A 82 4.70 -17.33 1.34
N VAL A 83 4.85 -18.38 2.17
CA VAL A 83 6.17 -18.93 2.55
C VAL A 83 6.96 -19.33 1.31
N ARG A 84 6.34 -20.00 0.34
CA ARG A 84 6.98 -20.41 -0.91
C ARG A 84 7.52 -19.21 -1.69
N ARG A 85 6.74 -18.13 -1.81
CA ARG A 85 7.15 -16.88 -2.50
C ARG A 85 8.29 -16.17 -1.77
N LEU A 86 8.22 -16.07 -0.45
CA LEU A 86 9.28 -15.47 0.37
C LEU A 86 10.57 -16.28 0.28
N SER A 87 10.48 -17.61 0.24
CA SER A 87 11.61 -18.53 0.16
C SER A 87 12.26 -18.61 -1.22
N GLY A 88 11.53 -18.24 -2.29
CA GLY A 88 11.90 -18.51 -3.68
C GLY A 88 13.18 -17.85 -4.21
N ARG A 89 13.78 -16.89 -3.47
CA ARG A 89 15.06 -16.29 -3.87
C ARG A 89 16.29 -17.07 -3.39
N GLY A 90 16.16 -17.97 -2.41
CA GLY A 90 17.21 -18.91 -1.99
C GLY A 90 18.55 -18.31 -1.51
N THR A 91 18.69 -16.99 -1.46
CA THR A 91 19.94 -16.27 -1.15
C THR A 91 19.97 -15.68 0.26
N GLU A 92 18.92 -15.87 1.05
CA GLU A 92 18.76 -15.30 2.39
C GLU A 92 19.17 -16.30 3.48
N THR A 93 19.73 -15.82 4.59
CA THR A 93 20.06 -16.67 5.74
C THR A 93 18.79 -17.11 6.47
N PRO A 94 18.83 -18.21 7.25
CA PRO A 94 17.70 -18.66 8.05
C PRO A 94 17.13 -17.57 8.98
N GLU A 95 17.97 -16.71 9.53
CA GLU A 95 17.57 -15.63 10.44
C GLU A 95 16.80 -14.53 9.69
N VAL A 96 17.22 -14.19 8.47
CA VAL A 96 16.51 -13.23 7.60
C VAL A 96 15.15 -13.81 7.21
N MET A 97 15.09 -15.09 6.86
CA MET A 97 13.84 -15.77 6.53
C MET A 97 12.86 -15.75 7.71
N ALA A 98 13.32 -16.11 8.92
CA ALA A 98 12.50 -16.10 10.12
C ALA A 98 11.90 -14.72 10.38
N ARG A 99 12.72 -13.66 10.29
CA ARG A 99 12.28 -12.28 10.46
C ARG A 99 11.21 -11.88 9.43
N ARG A 100 11.38 -12.25 8.16
CA ARG A 100 10.40 -11.97 7.10
C ARG A 100 9.08 -12.68 7.34
N LEU A 101 9.13 -13.94 7.81
CA LEU A 101 7.94 -14.70 8.15
C LEU A 101 7.20 -14.08 9.34
N ASP A 102 7.91 -13.64 10.36
CA ASP A 102 7.30 -12.96 11.51
C ASP A 102 6.63 -11.65 11.10
N THR A 103 7.30 -10.85 10.25
CA THR A 103 6.69 -9.66 9.64
C THR A 103 5.43 -10.02 8.88
N ALA A 104 5.48 -11.03 8.01
CA ALA A 104 4.32 -11.40 7.20
C ALA A 104 3.15 -11.94 8.04
N ARG A 105 3.40 -12.62 9.16
CA ARG A 105 2.33 -13.01 10.11
C ARG A 105 1.66 -11.79 10.73
N ALA A 106 2.44 -10.82 11.16
CA ALA A 106 1.92 -9.58 11.72
C ALA A 106 1.10 -8.80 10.68
N GLU A 107 1.57 -8.76 9.42
CA GLU A 107 0.85 -8.12 8.32
C GLU A 107 -0.48 -8.83 7.99
N MET A 108 -0.50 -10.17 7.93
CA MET A 108 -1.75 -10.91 7.72
C MET A 108 -2.76 -10.75 8.86
N ALA A 109 -2.30 -10.54 10.09
CA ALA A 109 -3.18 -10.28 11.23
C ALA A 109 -3.92 -8.94 11.11
N ALA A 110 -3.38 -7.99 10.34
CA ALA A 110 -3.99 -6.68 10.09
C ALA A 110 -5.06 -6.70 8.99
N GLN A 111 -5.29 -7.82 8.30
CA GLN A 111 -6.24 -7.88 7.17
C GLN A 111 -7.68 -7.46 7.56
N SER A 112 -8.07 -7.65 8.82
CA SER A 112 -9.38 -7.27 9.35
C SER A 112 -9.58 -5.76 9.49
N ASP A 113 -8.51 -4.98 9.38
CA ASP A 113 -8.56 -3.51 9.44
C ASP A 113 -8.99 -2.89 8.10
N PHE A 114 -9.12 -3.69 7.04
CA PHE A 114 -9.45 -3.25 5.69
C PHE A 114 -10.93 -3.44 5.36
N ASP A 115 -11.48 -2.56 4.51
CA ASP A 115 -12.88 -2.63 4.10
C ASP A 115 -13.15 -3.90 3.27
N ARG A 116 -12.16 -4.37 2.51
CA ARG A 116 -12.22 -5.57 1.67
C ARG A 116 -10.94 -6.38 1.75
N VAL A 117 -11.06 -7.69 1.55
CA VAL A 117 -9.93 -8.61 1.40
C VAL A 117 -10.08 -9.33 0.06
N VAL A 118 -9.11 -9.13 -0.84
CA VAL A 118 -9.04 -9.81 -2.14
C VAL A 118 -7.99 -10.91 -2.04
N VAL A 119 -8.36 -12.15 -2.33
CA VAL A 119 -7.43 -13.29 -2.27
C VAL A 119 -6.77 -13.52 -3.61
N ASN A 120 -5.45 -13.32 -3.68
CA ASN A 120 -4.64 -13.47 -4.88
C ASN A 120 -4.34 -14.95 -5.22
N ARG A 121 -5.39 -15.68 -5.63
CA ARG A 121 -5.27 -17.08 -6.11
C ARG A 121 -4.71 -17.16 -7.53
N GLN A 122 -5.26 -16.35 -8.42
CA GLN A 122 -4.83 -16.20 -9.81
C GLN A 122 -4.80 -14.70 -10.12
N LEU A 123 -3.80 -14.28 -10.90
CA LEU A 123 -3.61 -12.88 -11.24
C LEU A 123 -4.87 -12.30 -11.88
N ASP A 124 -5.41 -12.99 -12.89
CA ASP A 124 -6.57 -12.52 -13.65
C ASP A 124 -7.81 -12.33 -12.77
N SER A 125 -8.08 -13.26 -11.85
CA SER A 125 -9.23 -13.15 -10.93
C SER A 125 -9.07 -12.02 -9.93
N ALA A 126 -7.86 -11.84 -9.38
CA ALA A 126 -7.59 -10.76 -8.43
C ALA A 126 -7.67 -9.39 -9.12
N CYS A 127 -7.16 -9.29 -10.34
CA CYS A 127 -7.28 -8.08 -11.15
C CYS A 127 -8.75 -7.77 -11.48
N ALA A 128 -9.55 -8.76 -11.87
CA ALA A 128 -10.97 -8.56 -12.16
C ALA A 128 -11.75 -8.05 -10.94
N GLU A 129 -11.47 -8.61 -9.75
CA GLU A 129 -12.10 -8.17 -8.49
C GLU A 129 -11.70 -6.73 -8.13
N LEU A 130 -10.42 -6.38 -8.26
CA LEU A 130 -9.93 -5.01 -8.04
C LEU A 130 -10.53 -4.02 -9.04
N VAL A 131 -10.67 -4.41 -10.32
CA VAL A 131 -11.29 -3.57 -11.35
C VAL A 131 -12.75 -3.30 -11.04
N SER A 132 -13.52 -4.33 -10.65
CA SER A 132 -14.92 -4.16 -10.23
C SER A 132 -15.05 -3.16 -9.07
N LEU A 133 -14.20 -3.27 -8.05
CA LEU A 133 -14.18 -2.32 -6.93
C LEU A 133 -13.88 -0.88 -7.38
N LEU A 134 -13.07 -0.69 -8.43
CA LEU A 134 -12.70 0.64 -8.94
C LEU A 134 -13.80 1.30 -9.80
N VAL A 135 -14.66 0.52 -10.46
CA VAL A 135 -15.65 1.04 -11.42
C VAL A 135 -17.09 1.01 -10.94
N ASP A 136 -17.40 0.16 -9.95
CA ASP A 136 -18.75 0.01 -9.39
C ASP A 136 -19.01 0.96 -8.18
N SER A 137 -18.10 1.92 -7.94
CA SER A 137 -18.14 2.89 -6.83
C SER A 137 -18.62 4.28 -7.26
#